data_AF-A0A1G1C0K6-F1
#
_entry.id   AF-A0A1G1C0K6-F1
#
_cell.length_a   1.000
_cell.length_b   1.000
_cell.length_c   1.000
_cell.angle_alpha   90.00
_cell.angle_beta   90.00
_cell.angle_gamma   90.00
#
_symmetry.space_group_name_H-M   'P 1'
#
loop_
_entity.id
_entity.type
_entity.pdbx_description
1 polymer ?
#
loop_
_entity_poly.entity_id
_entity_poly.type
_entity_poly.pdbx_seq_one_letter_code
_entity_poly.pdbx_strand_id
1 'polypeptide(L)'
;MKKLTVLALFVAVMGLALVSAVRAEDAKEVTVVGTVSVKADADGKVTAIEVAAADATYNVVVNDKSEGLVALKGKKVSVTGTVLDADGKKTLTVTKFEEKKAE
;
A
#
# COMPACT_ATOMS: atom_id res chain seq x y z
N MET A 1 -38.11 14.83 33.52
CA MET A 1 -37.62 15.90 32.64
C MET A 1 -36.52 15.32 31.75
N LYS A 2 -36.65 15.52 30.42
CA LYS A 2 -35.59 15.55 29.37
C LYS A 2 -34.60 14.37 29.34
N LYS A 3 -34.86 13.32 28.53
CA LYS A 3 -34.33 13.12 27.16
C LYS A 3 -32.83 13.47 27.04
N LEU A 4 -31.98 12.48 26.75
CA LEU A 4 -30.94 12.61 25.72
C LEU A 4 -30.49 11.24 25.20
N THR A 5 -30.77 11.02 23.92
CA THR A 5 -30.36 9.91 23.08
C THR A 5 -29.09 10.32 22.34
N VAL A 6 -27.98 9.60 22.47
CA VAL A 6 -26.77 9.70 21.61
C VAL A 6 -26.10 8.32 21.70
N LEU A 7 -26.25 7.37 20.77
CA LEU A 7 -25.75 7.25 19.40
C LEU A 7 -24.26 7.59 19.23
N ALA A 8 -23.38 6.59 19.36
CA ALA A 8 -22.04 6.54 18.76
C ALA A 8 -21.73 5.06 18.46
N LEU A 9 -22.13 4.57 17.29
CA LEU A 9 -21.37 4.52 16.04
C LEU A 9 -20.19 3.52 16.11
N PHE A 10 -20.36 2.44 15.36
CA PHE A 10 -19.38 1.44 14.92
C PHE A 10 -17.94 1.98 14.87
N VAL A 11 -17.02 1.35 15.60
CA VAL A 11 -15.61 1.33 15.19
C VAL A 11 -15.19 -0.12 15.00
N ALA A 12 -14.94 -0.40 13.73
CA ALA A 12 -14.49 -1.63 13.12
C ALA A 12 -13.50 -2.44 13.98
N VAL A 13 -13.90 -3.68 14.27
CA VAL A 13 -13.24 -4.91 13.83
C VAL A 13 -11.71 -4.82 13.71
N MET A 14 -11.07 -5.40 14.73
CA MET A 14 -10.02 -6.43 14.61
C MET A 14 -8.71 -6.02 13.92
N GLY A 15 -7.71 -5.78 14.76
CA GLY A 15 -6.30 -5.68 14.39
C GLY A 15 -5.41 -5.60 15.63
N LEU A 16 -5.55 -6.58 16.53
CA LEU A 16 -4.69 -6.75 17.71
C LEU A 16 -3.40 -7.46 17.27
N ALA A 17 -2.25 -6.75 17.28
CA ALA A 17 -0.86 -7.24 17.30
C ALA A 17 0.06 -6.11 16.76
N LEU A 18 1.19 -5.69 17.32
CA LEU A 18 2.04 -6.12 18.43
C LEU A 18 2.82 -4.86 18.85
N VAL A 19 2.97 -4.65 20.15
CA VAL A 19 4.04 -3.79 20.68
C VAL A 19 5.35 -4.56 20.54
N SER A 20 6.33 -4.00 19.83
CA SER A 20 7.72 -4.45 19.90
C SER A 20 8.60 -3.21 19.77
N ALA A 21 9.15 -2.79 20.90
CA ALA A 21 10.25 -1.87 20.93
C ALA A 21 11.49 -2.58 20.38
N VAL A 22 11.96 -2.16 19.21
CA VAL A 22 13.27 -2.51 18.70
C VAL A 22 13.91 -1.22 18.19
N ARG A 23 15.11 -0.95 18.70
CA ARG A 23 16.00 0.08 18.17
C ARG A 23 16.88 -0.61 17.13
N ALA A 24 16.40 -0.63 15.88
CA ALA A 24 17.18 -0.94 14.69
C ALA A 24 16.54 -0.27 13.46
N GLU A 25 16.19 1.04 13.53
CA GLU A 25 15.51 1.81 12.45
C GLU A 25 14.69 0.91 11.52
N ASP A 26 13.72 0.23 12.14
CA ASP A 26 13.12 -0.96 11.59
C ASP A 26 12.31 -0.64 10.35
N ALA A 27 12.76 -1.20 9.23
CA ALA A 27 12.08 -1.12 7.96
C ALA A 27 10.70 -1.79 8.10
N LYS A 28 9.67 -0.98 8.33
CA LYS A 28 8.33 -1.45 8.67
C LYS A 28 7.67 -2.09 7.44
N GLU A 29 7.38 -3.38 7.53
CA GLU A 29 6.52 -4.05 6.55
C GLU A 29 5.08 -3.55 6.75
N VAL A 30 4.45 -3.16 5.64
CA VAL A 30 3.09 -2.63 5.60
C VAL A 30 2.34 -3.24 4.42
N THR A 31 1.02 -3.31 4.55
CA THR A 31 0.13 -3.69 3.45
C THR A 31 -0.59 -2.45 2.93
N VAL A 32 -0.36 -2.14 1.66
CA VAL A 32 -0.94 -1.01 0.94
C VAL A 32 -2.01 -1.53 -0.01
N VAL A 33 -3.22 -0.98 0.06
CA VAL A 33 -4.29 -1.27 -0.90
C VAL A 33 -4.46 -0.07 -1.81
N GLY A 34 -4.29 -0.28 -3.12
CA GLY A 34 -4.31 0.80 -4.09
C GLY A 34 -4.44 0.32 -5.52
N THR A 35 -4.44 1.26 -6.46
CA THR A 35 -4.49 0.98 -7.90
C THR A 35 -3.08 1.03 -8.49
N VAL A 36 -2.71 0.03 -9.28
CA VAL A 36 -1.41 -0.01 -9.94
C VAL A 36 -1.38 0.94 -11.13
N SER A 37 -0.38 1.80 -11.18
CA SER A 37 -0.03 2.62 -12.34
C SER A 37 1.35 2.23 -12.85
N VAL A 38 1.51 2.15 -14.17
CA VAL A 38 2.79 1.80 -14.80
C VAL A 38 3.10 2.85 -15.85
N LYS A 39 4.25 3.50 -15.70
CA LYS A 39 4.83 4.42 -16.68
C LYS A 39 5.83 3.66 -17.53
N ALA A 40 5.76 3.90 -18.84
CA ALA A 40 6.69 3.37 -19.82
C ALA A 40 7.23 4.50 -20.69
N ASP A 41 8.44 4.34 -21.20
CA ASP A 41 9.02 5.26 -22.20
C ASP A 41 8.44 5.03 -23.60
N ALA A 42 8.91 5.80 -24.58
CA ALA A 42 8.45 5.75 -25.97
C ALA A 42 8.72 4.40 -26.66
N ASP A 43 9.70 3.63 -26.19
CA ASP A 43 10.03 2.28 -26.65
C ASP A 43 9.23 1.19 -25.91
N GLY A 44 8.36 1.60 -24.98
CA GLY A 44 7.50 0.69 -24.22
C GLY A 44 8.17 0.00 -23.04
N LYS A 45 9.40 0.38 -22.65
CA LYS A 45 10.03 -0.18 -21.45
C LYS A 45 9.47 0.48 -20.19
N VAL A 46 9.27 -0.33 -19.16
CA VAL A 46 8.74 0.15 -17.87
C VAL A 46 9.80 1.01 -17.18
N THR A 47 9.45 2.27 -16.91
CA THR A 47 10.33 3.24 -16.24
C THR A 47 9.94 3.50 -14.80
N ALA A 48 8.67 3.28 -14.44
CA ALA A 48 8.21 3.33 -13.05
C ALA A 48 6.94 2.51 -12.84
N ILE A 49 6.83 1.93 -11.64
CA ILE A 49 5.63 1.28 -11.14
C ILE A 49 5.20 2.06 -9.89
N GLU A 50 3.92 2.42 -9.81
CA GLU A 50 3.35 3.18 -8.70
C GLU A 50 2.09 2.47 -8.18
N VAL A 51 1.87 2.55 -6.87
CA VAL A 51 0.62 2.11 -6.24
C VAL A 51 -0.05 3.32 -5.63
N ALA A 52 -1.16 3.75 -6.21
CA ALA A 52 -1.96 4.87 -5.71
C ALA A 52 -2.94 4.35 -4.64
N ALA A 53 -2.63 4.63 -3.38
CA ALA A 53 -3.50 4.34 -2.24
C ALA A 53 -4.31 5.59 -1.85
N ALA A 54 -5.20 5.44 -0.87
CA ALA A 54 -6.03 6.55 -0.40
C ALA A 54 -5.23 7.65 0.31
N ASP A 55 -4.13 7.29 1.00
CA ASP A 55 -3.31 8.22 1.77
C ASP A 55 -2.13 8.80 0.98
N ALA A 56 -1.58 8.03 0.03
CA ALA A 56 -0.40 8.43 -0.73
C ALA A 56 -0.20 7.55 -1.98
N THR A 57 0.68 8.03 -2.86
CA THR A 57 1.23 7.25 -3.96
C THR A 57 2.59 6.70 -3.57
N TYR A 58 2.77 5.39 -3.74
CA TYR A 58 4.00 4.68 -3.42
C TYR A 58 4.76 4.35 -4.70
N ASN A 59 6.03 4.74 -4.78
CA ASN A 59 6.93 4.33 -5.85
C ASN A 59 7.41 2.93 -5.58
N VAL A 60 7.14 1.99 -6.47
CA VAL A 60 7.54 0.60 -6.28
C VAL A 60 8.97 0.40 -6.78
N VAL A 61 9.80 -0.20 -5.95
CA VAL A 61 11.14 -0.65 -6.35
C VAL A 61 10.99 -1.81 -7.33
N VAL A 62 11.61 -1.68 -8.51
CA VAL A 62 11.63 -2.75 -9.50
C VAL A 62 12.54 -3.88 -9.02
N ASN A 63 11.94 -5.01 -8.70
CA ASN A 63 12.53 -6.29 -8.33
C ASN A 63 11.70 -7.46 -8.89
N ASP A 64 12.19 -8.69 -8.78
CA ASP A 64 11.52 -9.90 -9.32
C ASP A 64 10.07 -10.07 -8.82
N LYS A 65 9.75 -9.56 -7.63
CA LYS A 65 8.39 -9.63 -7.07
C LYS A 65 7.47 -8.57 -7.66
N SER A 66 7.98 -7.38 -7.92
CA SER A 66 7.21 -6.25 -8.42
C SER A 66 6.89 -6.34 -9.92
N GLU A 67 7.65 -7.12 -10.70
CA GLU A 67 7.42 -7.25 -12.15
C GLU A 67 5.99 -7.76 -12.46
N GLY A 68 5.46 -8.64 -11.60
CA GLY A 68 4.09 -9.13 -11.72
C GLY A 68 3.02 -8.05 -11.55
N LEU A 69 3.32 -6.92 -10.90
CA LEU A 69 2.40 -5.78 -10.81
C LEU A 69 2.17 -5.11 -12.15
N VAL A 70 3.12 -5.21 -13.10
CA VAL A 70 2.98 -4.62 -14.44
C VAL A 70 1.77 -5.21 -15.16
N ALA A 71 1.53 -6.52 -15.02
CA ALA A 71 0.36 -7.21 -15.57
C ALA A 71 -0.97 -6.79 -14.92
N LEU A 72 -0.91 -6.12 -13.76
CA LEU A 72 -2.05 -5.62 -13.00
C LEU A 72 -2.25 -4.10 -13.17
N LYS A 73 -1.63 -3.48 -14.18
CA LYS A 73 -1.82 -2.07 -14.52
C LYS A 73 -3.32 -1.70 -14.57
N GLY A 74 -3.70 -0.65 -13.86
CA GLY A 74 -5.07 -0.15 -13.77
C GLY A 74 -5.98 -0.93 -12.83
N LYS A 75 -5.51 -2.05 -12.25
CA LYS A 75 -6.28 -2.86 -11.31
C LYS A 75 -6.01 -2.46 -9.86
N LYS A 76 -6.97 -2.77 -9.00
CA LYS A 76 -6.83 -2.64 -7.56
C LYS A 76 -6.09 -3.86 -7.00
N VAL A 77 -5.12 -3.62 -6.14
CA VAL A 77 -4.24 -4.63 -5.55
C VAL A 77 -4.06 -4.40 -4.06
N SER A 78 -3.72 -5.46 -3.35
CA SER A 78 -3.17 -5.42 -2.00
C SER A 78 -1.70 -5.80 -2.08
N VAL A 79 -0.81 -4.88 -1.73
CA VAL A 79 0.65 -5.05 -1.84
C VAL A 79 1.26 -5.00 -0.45
N THR A 80 1.94 -6.05 -0.05
CA THR A 80 2.71 -6.12 1.18
C THR A 80 4.18 -5.90 0.86
N GLY A 81 4.84 -5.08 1.67
CA GLY A 81 6.25 -4.77 1.50
C GLY A 81 6.75 -3.74 2.48
N THR A 82 8.03 -3.43 2.38
CA THR A 82 8.68 -2.43 3.24
C THR A 82 8.52 -1.05 2.64
N VAL A 83 8.09 -0.07 3.44
CA VAL A 83 8.03 1.34 3.03
C VAL A 83 9.20 2.10 3.59
N LEU A 84 9.93 2.76 2.70
CA LEU A 84 10.91 3.79 3.04
C LEU A 84 10.31 5.15 2.68
N ASP A 85 10.24 6.04 3.65
CA ASP A 85 9.90 7.45 3.43
C ASP A 85 11.19 8.26 3.54
N ALA A 86 11.61 8.87 2.43
CA ALA A 86 12.76 9.76 2.38
C ALA A 86 12.33 11.04 1.66
N ASP A 87 12.46 12.19 2.34
CA ASP A 87 12.10 13.50 1.79
C ASP A 87 10.66 13.57 1.25
N GLY A 88 9.71 12.88 1.91
CA GLY A 88 8.31 12.83 1.48
C GLY A 88 8.05 11.95 0.26
N LYS A 89 9.06 11.23 -0.22
CA LYS A 89 8.94 10.22 -1.26
C LYS A 89 8.81 8.85 -0.62
N LYS A 90 7.62 8.28 -0.70
CA LYS A 90 7.35 6.91 -0.26
C LYS A 90 7.78 5.91 -1.33
N THR A 91 8.69 5.03 -0.97
CA THR A 91 9.20 3.94 -1.79
C THR A 91 8.77 2.62 -1.17
N LEU A 92 8.19 1.72 -1.97
CA LEU A 92 7.67 0.43 -1.54
C LEU A 92 8.49 -0.70 -2.17
N THR A 93 9.19 -1.46 -1.33
CA THR A 93 9.86 -2.70 -1.74
C THR A 93 8.89 -3.85 -1.57
N VAL A 94 8.37 -4.38 -2.67
CA VAL A 94 7.32 -5.39 -2.66
C VAL A 94 7.86 -6.75 -2.24
N THR A 95 7.20 -7.38 -1.27
CA THR A 95 7.47 -8.77 -0.85
C THR A 95 6.38 -9.72 -1.37
N LYS A 96 5.12 -9.25 -1.38
CA LYS A 96 3.95 -10.00 -1.89
C LYS A 96 2.90 -9.04 -2.43
N PHE A 97 2.10 -9.49 -3.40
CA PHE A 97 0.91 -8.75 -3.83
C PHE A 97 -0.22 -9.70 -4.24
N GLU A 98 -1.46 -9.21 -4.18
CA GLU A 98 -2.67 -9.93 -4.58
C GLU A 98 -3.62 -8.97 -5.32
N GLU A 99 -4.21 -9.42 -6.44
CA GLU A 99 -5.25 -8.68 -7.13
C GLU A 99 -6.54 -8.66 -6.28
N LYS A 100 -7.09 -7.47 -6.06
CA LYS A 100 -8.41 -7.29 -5.45
C LYS A 100 -9.42 -7.18 -6.59
N LYS A 101 -10.29 -8.18 -6.74
CA LYS A 101 -11.44 -8.05 -7.65
C LYS A 101 -12.29 -6.86 -7.21
N ALA A 102 -12.73 -6.04 -8.16
CA ALA A 102 -13.75 -5.04 -7.90
C ALA A 102 -15.03 -5.79 -7.50
N GLU A 103 -15.49 -5.58 -6.27
CA GLU A 103 -16.82 -5.99 -5.81
C GLU A 103 -17.90 -5.08 -6.41
#